data_AF-A0A660RKZ8-F1
#
_entry.id   AF-A0A660RKZ8-F1
#
_cell.length_a   1.000
_cell.length_b   1.000
_cell.length_c   1.000
_cell.angle_alpha   90.00
_cell.angle_beta   90.00
_cell.angle_gamma   90.00
#
_symmetry.space_group_name_H-M   'P 1'
#
loop_
_entity.id
_entity.type
_entity.pdbx_description
1 polymer ?
#
loop_
_entity_poly.entity_id
_entity_poly.type
_entity_poly.pdbx_seq_one_letter_code
_entity_poly.pdbx_strand_id
1 'polypeptide(L)'
;MVFEMDLNEKNLSRKNAVIKIIGVGGAGNNAINRMMNAGVDKVIFICANTDLQDLDNSEAEIKLQLGAQLTKGLGTGGDPIIGERAAKESESIIRDVLEGTDMVFITAGMGGGTGTGASPFIAQLASEMNILTVAVITTPFSFEMRNRAEVAREGLKKLSEHVDTLIKVSNNRLLKEISGDWTVTDAFLKADEVLYQGVEGISALITQHGLINLDFADIEAVMRKAGTAVLGIGHGKGEERAKEAAKNAIESKLLDKPVETAKAIIMNITAPKNIKMQEMNDATQMIKDMASEEADVKFGLCLDDNLPEDEMKITLIATGFDNTANIQEEEQPAIYRLPEEIDDLDL
;
A
#
# COMPACT_ATOMS: atom_id res chain seq x y z
N MET A 1 -22.82 42.19 -31.33
CA MET A 1 -22.69 42.04 -29.87
C MET A 1 -21.75 40.87 -29.67
N VAL A 2 -20.47 41.18 -29.49
CA VAL A 2 -19.41 40.18 -29.28
C VAL A 2 -19.54 39.76 -27.82
N PHE A 3 -19.83 38.47 -27.58
CA PHE A 3 -19.74 37.90 -26.25
C PHE A 3 -18.26 37.63 -25.97
N GLU A 4 -17.62 38.52 -25.22
CA GLU A 4 -16.36 38.20 -24.54
C GLU A 4 -16.69 37.22 -23.40
N MET A 5 -16.21 35.99 -23.55
CA MET A 5 -16.14 35.02 -22.47
C MET A 5 -14.77 35.17 -21.84
N ASP A 6 -14.72 35.82 -20.68
CA ASP A 6 -13.53 35.96 -19.86
C ASP A 6 -13.24 34.59 -19.19
N LEU A 7 -12.57 33.71 -19.93
CA LEU A 7 -12.10 32.43 -19.44
C LEU A 7 -10.79 32.67 -18.68
N ASN A 8 -10.85 32.70 -17.36
CA ASN A 8 -9.69 32.48 -16.51
C ASN A 8 -8.99 31.16 -16.93
N GLU A 9 -7.83 31.28 -17.56
CA GLU A 9 -7.01 30.20 -18.13
C GLU A 9 -6.48 29.16 -17.13
N LYS A 10 -6.88 29.21 -15.84
CA LYS A 10 -6.42 28.27 -14.81
C LYS A 10 -7.22 26.97 -14.69
N ASN A 11 -8.36 26.83 -15.38
CA ASN A 11 -9.23 25.65 -15.24
C ASN A 11 -9.45 24.86 -16.54
N LEU A 12 -8.67 25.09 -17.60
CA LEU A 12 -8.69 24.21 -18.77
C LEU A 12 -7.62 23.13 -18.64
N SER A 13 -8.07 21.86 -18.62
CA SER A 13 -7.27 20.62 -18.83
C SER A 13 -6.50 20.03 -17.63
N ARG A 14 -7.19 19.51 -16.61
CA ARG A 14 -6.68 18.31 -15.91
C ARG A 14 -7.26 17.07 -16.59
N LYS A 15 -6.51 16.47 -17.51
CA LYS A 15 -6.93 15.24 -18.20
C LYS A 15 -6.62 13.96 -17.41
N ASN A 16 -5.68 14.01 -16.46
CA ASN A 16 -5.24 12.85 -15.68
C ASN A 16 -5.22 13.20 -14.18
N ALA A 17 -5.55 12.22 -13.34
CA ALA A 17 -5.46 12.34 -11.88
C ALA A 17 -3.99 12.53 -11.45
N VAL A 18 -3.75 13.45 -10.52
CA VAL A 18 -2.45 13.70 -9.91
C VAL A 18 -2.26 12.75 -8.74
N ILE A 19 -1.34 11.80 -8.89
CA ILE A 19 -0.99 10.81 -7.88
C ILE A 19 0.36 11.18 -7.26
N LYS A 20 0.40 11.23 -5.93
CA LYS A 20 1.64 11.39 -5.18
C LYS A 20 1.88 10.19 -4.28
N ILE A 21 3.13 9.80 -4.09
CA ILE A 21 3.52 8.71 -3.19
C ILE A 21 4.48 9.31 -2.16
N ILE A 22 4.09 9.27 -0.89
CA ILE A 22 4.89 9.75 0.22
C ILE A 22 5.43 8.58 1.04
N GLY A 23 6.76 8.40 1.00
CA GLY A 23 7.49 7.51 1.88
C GLY A 23 7.80 8.21 3.19
N VAL A 24 7.38 7.63 4.32
CA VAL A 24 7.55 8.24 5.65
C VAL A 24 8.51 7.43 6.51
N GLY A 25 9.62 8.06 6.90
CA GLY A 25 10.72 7.41 7.61
C GLY A 25 11.57 6.50 6.72
N GLY A 26 12.59 5.86 7.30
CA GLY A 26 13.59 5.10 6.53
C GLY A 26 13.01 3.97 5.66
N ALA A 27 12.12 3.14 6.20
CA ALA A 27 11.51 2.05 5.42
C ALA A 27 10.64 2.58 4.27
N GLY A 28 9.88 3.65 4.50
CA GLY A 28 9.10 4.30 3.45
C GLY A 28 10.00 4.90 2.37
N ASN A 29 11.08 5.57 2.75
CA ASN A 29 12.06 6.13 1.82
C ASN A 29 12.77 5.06 0.99
N ASN A 30 13.13 3.92 1.59
CA ASN A 30 13.69 2.79 0.87
C ASN A 30 12.72 2.23 -0.18
N ALA A 31 11.44 2.09 0.18
CA ALA A 31 10.41 1.67 -0.76
C ALA A 31 10.25 2.66 -1.93
N ILE A 32 10.27 3.97 -1.67
CA ILE A 32 10.23 5.02 -2.70
C ILE A 32 11.45 4.91 -3.64
N ASN A 33 12.66 4.80 -3.10
CA ASN A 33 13.87 4.64 -3.89
C ASN A 33 13.79 3.39 -4.78
N ARG A 34 13.21 2.30 -4.28
CA ARG A 34 12.97 1.11 -5.09
C ARG A 34 11.93 1.31 -6.19
N MET A 35 10.84 2.02 -5.91
CA MET A 35 9.81 2.36 -6.92
C MET A 35 10.41 3.19 -8.06
N MET A 36 11.26 4.17 -7.74
CA MET A 36 11.98 4.97 -8.75
C MET A 36 12.91 4.10 -9.60
N ASN A 37 13.72 3.24 -8.97
CA ASN A 37 14.61 2.32 -9.67
C ASN A 37 13.86 1.30 -10.54
N ALA A 38 12.65 0.93 -10.16
CA ALA A 38 11.78 0.05 -10.93
C ALA A 38 11.04 0.76 -12.08
N GLY A 39 11.16 2.08 -12.19
CA GLY A 39 10.55 2.85 -13.29
C GLY A 39 9.04 3.04 -13.14
N VAL A 40 8.52 3.20 -11.91
CA VAL A 40 7.11 3.54 -11.72
C VAL A 40 6.87 4.97 -12.24
N ASP A 41 6.16 5.07 -13.36
CA ASP A 41 5.94 6.32 -14.10
C ASP A 41 4.68 7.08 -13.67
N LYS A 42 4.62 8.37 -14.03
CA LYS A 42 3.43 9.25 -13.91
C LYS A 42 2.91 9.44 -12.47
N VAL A 43 3.79 9.31 -11.50
CA VAL A 43 3.56 9.62 -10.09
C VAL A 43 4.62 10.62 -9.62
N ILE A 44 4.36 11.33 -8.53
CA ILE A 44 5.35 12.22 -7.89
C ILE A 44 5.81 11.56 -6.60
N PHE A 45 7.12 11.36 -6.44
CA PHE A 45 7.67 10.77 -5.23
C PHE A 45 8.03 11.85 -4.20
N ILE A 46 7.68 11.57 -2.95
CA ILE A 46 7.98 12.40 -1.80
C ILE A 46 8.65 11.51 -0.75
N CYS A 47 9.86 11.86 -0.35
CA CYS A 47 10.50 11.26 0.82
C CYS A 47 10.36 12.21 2.02
N ALA A 48 9.78 11.73 3.11
CA ALA A 48 9.54 12.49 4.32
C ALA A 48 10.23 11.82 5.51
N ASN A 49 11.22 12.48 6.10
CA ASN A 49 11.95 11.92 7.24
C ASN A 49 12.45 13.00 8.21
N THR A 50 12.69 12.60 9.46
CA THR A 50 13.34 13.43 10.48
C THR A 50 14.86 13.28 10.49
N ASP A 51 15.38 12.29 9.77
CA ASP A 51 16.80 12.03 9.53
C ASP A 51 17.22 12.66 8.20
N LEU A 52 18.13 13.63 8.26
CA LEU A 52 18.64 14.33 7.07
C LEU A 52 19.56 13.46 6.22
N GLN A 53 20.35 12.59 6.85
CA GLN A 53 21.30 11.74 6.13
C GLN A 53 20.55 10.76 5.22
N ASP A 54 19.43 10.23 5.70
CA ASP A 54 18.56 9.36 4.91
C ASP A 54 17.90 10.12 3.74
N LEU A 55 17.44 11.35 3.95
CA LEU A 55 16.86 12.19 2.89
C LEU A 55 17.88 12.59 1.81
N ASP A 56 19.11 12.91 2.20
CA ASP A 56 20.17 13.29 1.27
C ASP A 56 20.49 12.16 0.29
N ASN A 57 20.38 10.90 0.74
CA ASN A 57 20.59 9.71 -0.08
C ASN A 57 19.41 9.37 -1.01
N SER A 58 18.23 9.95 -0.82
CA SER A 58 17.08 9.70 -1.70
C SER A 58 17.20 10.45 -3.02
N GLU A 59 16.68 9.86 -4.10
CA GLU A 59 16.59 10.50 -5.43
C GLU A 59 15.20 11.13 -5.70
N ALA A 60 14.30 11.12 -4.72
CA ALA A 60 12.92 11.60 -4.90
C ALA A 60 12.87 13.08 -5.29
N GLU A 61 11.88 13.45 -6.12
CA GLU A 61 11.73 14.83 -6.59
C GLU A 61 11.48 15.80 -5.44
N ILE A 62 10.78 15.34 -4.40
CA ILE A 62 10.45 16.14 -3.22
C ILE A 62 11.03 15.47 -1.97
N LYS A 63 11.86 16.20 -1.24
CA LYS A 63 12.43 15.78 0.05
C LYS A 63 11.90 16.67 1.15
N LEU A 64 11.17 16.10 2.09
CA LEU A 64 10.51 16.79 3.18
C LEU A 64 11.18 16.44 4.51
N GLN A 65 11.97 17.38 5.03
CA GLN A 65 12.52 17.25 6.38
C GLN A 65 11.44 17.56 7.41
N LEU A 66 11.10 16.55 8.22
CA LEU A 66 10.16 16.65 9.32
C LEU A 66 10.88 17.12 10.60
N GLY A 67 10.29 18.08 11.32
CA GLY A 67 10.76 18.48 12.65
C GLY A 67 12.20 18.99 12.70
N ALA A 68 12.58 19.85 11.75
CA ALA A 68 13.95 20.35 11.62
C ALA A 68 14.49 20.97 12.92
N GLN A 69 13.65 21.66 13.68
CA GLN A 69 14.04 22.25 14.98
C GLN A 69 14.07 21.20 16.09
N LEU A 70 13.10 20.28 16.09
CA LEU A 70 12.95 19.26 17.12
C LEU A 70 14.06 18.21 17.10
N THR A 71 14.40 17.66 15.93
CA THR A 71 15.34 16.54 15.79
C THR A 71 16.73 17.00 15.36
N LYS A 72 16.85 18.23 14.83
CA LYS A 72 18.07 18.74 14.21
C LYS A 72 18.62 17.83 13.10
N GLY A 73 17.72 17.08 12.44
CA GLY A 73 18.07 16.16 11.36
C GLY A 73 18.65 14.82 11.81
N LEU A 74 18.57 14.46 13.11
CA LEU A 74 19.18 13.23 13.67
C LEU A 74 18.20 12.07 13.83
N GLY A 75 16.97 12.19 13.31
CA GLY A 75 15.94 11.20 13.53
C GLY A 75 15.23 11.33 14.90
N THR A 76 14.31 10.39 15.18
CA THR A 76 13.52 10.40 16.41
C THR A 76 14.03 9.45 17.50
N GLY A 77 15.11 8.70 17.25
CA GLY A 77 15.59 7.66 18.17
C GLY A 77 14.60 6.51 18.38
N GLY A 78 13.66 6.31 17.45
CA GLY A 78 12.63 5.27 17.57
C GLY A 78 11.36 5.70 18.32
N ASP A 79 11.30 6.94 18.82
CA ASP A 79 10.14 7.45 19.55
C ASP A 79 9.04 7.95 18.58
N PRO A 80 7.83 7.35 18.58
CA PRO A 80 6.72 7.79 17.73
C PRO A 80 6.12 9.13 18.15
N ILE A 81 6.19 9.53 19.43
CA ILE A 81 5.68 10.83 19.90
C ILE A 81 6.52 11.96 19.30
N ILE A 82 7.84 11.78 19.21
CA ILE A 82 8.72 12.74 18.54
C ILE A 82 8.39 12.79 17.05
N GLY A 83 8.13 11.65 16.39
CA GLY A 83 7.70 11.60 14.99
C GLY A 83 6.41 12.37 14.72
N GLU A 84 5.40 12.20 15.58
CA GLU A 84 4.13 12.93 15.49
C GLU A 84 4.34 14.45 15.66
N ARG A 85 5.14 14.86 16.65
CA ARG A 85 5.46 16.28 16.89
C ARG A 85 6.26 16.89 15.74
N ALA A 86 7.19 16.14 15.16
CA ALA A 86 7.96 16.56 14.00
C ALA A 86 7.07 16.81 12.78
N ALA A 87 6.06 15.97 12.55
CA ALA A 87 5.09 16.17 11.48
C ALA A 87 4.21 17.40 11.73
N LYS A 88 3.76 17.61 12.97
CA LYS A 88 3.00 18.81 13.38
C LYS A 88 3.80 20.10 13.21
N GLU A 89 5.09 20.09 13.54
CA GLU A 89 5.99 21.23 13.29
C GLU A 89 6.05 21.58 11.80
N SER A 90 6.01 20.57 10.94
CA SER A 90 6.13 20.69 9.48
C SER A 90 4.78 20.77 8.75
N GLU A 91 3.67 21.06 9.43
CA GLU A 91 2.31 21.02 8.85
C GLU A 91 2.18 21.87 7.57
N SER A 92 2.66 23.11 7.59
CA SER A 92 2.57 24.01 6.44
C SER A 92 3.22 23.42 5.18
N ILE A 93 4.44 22.91 5.32
CA ILE A 93 5.19 22.30 4.23
C ILE A 93 4.50 21.03 3.73
N ILE A 94 3.93 20.21 4.64
CA ILE A 94 3.18 19.02 4.24
C ILE A 94 1.95 19.41 3.41
N ARG A 95 1.18 20.43 3.83
CA ARG A 95 0.03 20.91 3.07
C ARG A 95 0.42 21.45 1.69
N ASP A 96 1.49 22.24 1.60
CA ASP A 96 2.00 22.76 0.34
C ASP A 96 2.39 21.62 -0.63
N VAL A 97 3.07 20.59 -0.11
CA VAL A 97 3.45 19.41 -0.91
C VAL A 97 2.23 18.58 -1.33
N LEU A 98 1.17 18.53 -0.52
CA LEU A 98 -0.07 17.81 -0.85
C LEU A 98 -1.01 18.60 -1.76
N GLU A 99 -0.78 19.89 -2.01
CA GLU A 99 -1.65 20.71 -2.83
C GLU A 99 -1.80 20.16 -4.26
N GLY A 100 -3.03 20.22 -4.79
CA GLY A 100 -3.36 19.79 -6.15
C GLY A 100 -3.32 18.28 -6.40
N THR A 101 -3.21 17.47 -5.34
CA THR A 101 -3.22 16.00 -5.40
C THR A 101 -4.64 15.46 -5.42
N ASP A 102 -4.92 14.49 -6.29
CA ASP A 102 -6.22 13.79 -6.32
C ASP A 102 -6.16 12.52 -5.44
N MET A 103 -5.01 11.85 -5.43
CA MET A 103 -4.75 10.65 -4.63
C MET A 103 -3.33 10.63 -4.06
N VAL A 104 -3.21 10.25 -2.79
CA VAL A 104 -1.92 10.07 -2.12
C VAL A 104 -1.77 8.66 -1.58
N PHE A 105 -0.64 8.04 -1.88
CA PHE A 105 -0.18 6.82 -1.24
C PHE A 105 0.78 7.16 -0.11
N ILE A 106 0.48 6.71 1.11
CA ILE A 106 1.38 6.83 2.25
C ILE A 106 2.03 5.47 2.48
N THR A 107 3.35 5.39 2.32
CA THR A 107 4.10 4.16 2.58
C THR A 107 5.07 4.31 3.74
N ALA A 108 5.03 3.36 4.67
CA ALA A 108 5.85 3.39 5.88
C ALA A 108 6.01 1.99 6.49
N GLY A 109 7.16 1.77 7.13
CA GLY A 109 7.34 0.66 8.06
C GLY A 109 6.94 1.07 9.47
N MET A 110 5.98 0.34 10.05
CA MET A 110 5.47 0.61 11.40
C MET A 110 6.37 -0.02 12.46
N GLY A 111 6.42 0.57 13.66
CA GLY A 111 7.24 0.11 14.78
C GLY A 111 8.51 0.95 15.02
N GLY A 112 8.87 1.83 14.09
CA GLY A 112 9.86 2.90 14.30
C GLY A 112 9.24 4.18 14.86
N GLY A 113 10.00 5.27 14.91
CA GLY A 113 9.48 6.54 15.42
C GLY A 113 8.89 7.46 14.33
N THR A 114 9.65 7.79 13.28
CA THR A 114 9.15 8.68 12.20
C THR A 114 7.95 8.08 11.47
N GLY A 115 8.08 6.89 10.89
CA GLY A 115 7.01 6.24 10.12
C GLY A 115 5.73 6.10 10.94
N THR A 116 5.82 5.52 12.13
CA THR A 116 4.67 5.31 13.03
C THR A 116 4.03 6.62 13.50
N GLY A 117 4.85 7.62 13.85
CA GLY A 117 4.37 8.86 14.46
C GLY A 117 3.85 9.89 13.46
N ALA A 118 4.54 10.03 12.32
CA ALA A 118 4.23 11.05 11.33
C ALA A 118 3.13 10.64 10.33
N SER A 119 3.08 9.35 9.94
CA SER A 119 2.13 8.89 8.92
C SER A 119 0.65 9.18 9.25
N PRO A 120 0.17 8.97 10.49
CA PRO A 120 -1.23 9.30 10.84
C PRO A 120 -1.55 10.79 10.67
N PHE A 121 -0.61 11.68 11.02
CA PHE A 121 -0.82 13.12 10.90
C PHE A 121 -0.79 13.56 9.43
N ILE A 122 0.13 13.02 8.61
CA ILE A 122 0.15 13.25 7.16
C ILE A 122 -1.18 12.77 6.52
N ALA A 123 -1.67 11.59 6.91
CA ALA A 123 -2.95 11.07 6.45
C ALA A 123 -4.12 11.98 6.85
N GLN A 124 -4.12 12.49 8.08
CA GLN A 124 -5.12 13.44 8.56
C GLN A 124 -5.16 14.69 7.67
N LEU A 125 -4.01 15.30 7.38
CA LEU A 125 -3.93 16.48 6.52
C LEU A 125 -4.43 16.18 5.10
N ALA A 126 -4.08 15.04 4.53
CA ALA A 126 -4.55 14.63 3.21
C ALA A 126 -6.08 14.43 3.17
N SER A 127 -6.63 13.79 4.21
CA SER A 127 -8.07 13.61 4.39
C SER A 127 -8.82 14.93 4.54
N GLU A 128 -8.30 15.88 5.33
CA GLU A 128 -8.84 17.24 5.48
C GLU A 128 -8.84 18.01 4.14
N MET A 129 -7.89 17.70 3.26
CA MET A 129 -7.79 18.26 1.91
C MET A 129 -8.64 17.51 0.87
N ASN A 130 -9.46 16.54 1.30
CA ASN A 130 -10.31 15.70 0.44
C ASN A 130 -9.53 14.90 -0.63
N ILE A 131 -8.29 14.50 -0.31
CA ILE A 131 -7.45 13.66 -1.16
C ILE A 131 -7.80 12.19 -0.90
N LEU A 132 -7.92 11.36 -1.94
CA LEU A 132 -8.03 9.90 -1.77
C LEU A 132 -6.76 9.36 -1.11
N THR A 133 -6.89 8.98 0.16
CA THR A 133 -5.73 8.68 1.02
C THR A 133 -5.62 7.18 1.25
N VAL A 134 -4.62 6.55 0.64
CA VAL A 134 -4.35 5.11 0.75
C VAL A 134 -3.05 4.90 1.48
N ALA A 135 -3.06 4.12 2.56
CA ALA A 135 -1.85 3.72 3.26
C ALA A 135 -1.44 2.29 2.90
N VAL A 136 -0.19 2.10 2.49
CA VAL A 136 0.44 0.79 2.25
C VAL A 136 1.61 0.64 3.21
N ILE A 137 1.41 -0.15 4.26
CA ILE A 137 2.36 -0.21 5.38
C ILE A 137 2.83 -1.63 5.66
N THR A 138 3.96 -1.76 6.34
CA THR A 138 4.44 -3.03 6.89
C THR A 138 4.42 -3.04 8.42
N THR A 139 4.13 -4.20 9.02
CA THR A 139 4.35 -4.45 10.46
C THR A 139 5.67 -5.18 10.68
N PRO A 140 6.35 -4.98 11.83
CA PRO A 140 7.71 -5.47 12.04
C PRO A 140 7.78 -7.01 12.07
N PHE A 141 8.97 -7.55 11.82
CA PHE A 141 9.26 -8.97 12.03
C PHE A 141 9.21 -9.32 13.53
N SER A 142 8.85 -10.57 13.86
CA SER A 142 8.79 -11.06 15.25
C SER A 142 10.13 -10.95 15.97
N PHE A 143 11.26 -11.01 15.25
CA PHE A 143 12.60 -10.87 15.83
C PHE A 143 12.94 -9.44 16.24
N GLU A 144 12.21 -8.42 15.77
CA GLU A 144 12.48 -7.00 16.08
C GLU A 144 11.99 -6.58 17.49
N MET A 145 11.62 -7.57 18.32
CA MET A 145 11.15 -7.46 19.69
C MET A 145 9.75 -6.85 19.87
N ARG A 146 9.10 -7.23 20.97
CA ARG A 146 7.70 -6.91 21.30
C ARG A 146 7.40 -5.41 21.32
N ASN A 147 8.36 -4.58 21.75
CA ASN A 147 8.17 -3.12 21.82
C ASN A 147 7.84 -2.51 20.44
N ARG A 148 8.47 -2.98 19.35
CA ARG A 148 8.16 -2.48 18.00
C ARG A 148 6.75 -2.88 17.56
N ALA A 149 6.30 -4.09 17.89
CA ALA A 149 4.97 -4.56 17.54
C ALA A 149 3.88 -3.73 18.26
N GLU A 150 4.10 -3.40 19.54
CA GLU A 150 3.18 -2.55 20.30
C GLU A 150 3.11 -1.13 19.74
N VAL A 151 4.27 -0.52 19.43
CA VAL A 151 4.36 0.77 18.75
C VAL A 151 3.65 0.75 17.39
N ALA A 152 3.86 -0.30 16.59
CA ALA A 152 3.21 -0.47 15.30
C ALA A 152 1.69 -0.55 15.44
N ARG A 153 1.19 -1.34 16.39
CA ARG A 153 -0.25 -1.50 16.66
C ARG A 153 -0.92 -0.17 17.03
N GLU A 154 -0.28 0.63 17.88
CA GLU A 154 -0.82 1.94 18.27
C GLU A 154 -0.81 2.94 17.12
N GLY A 155 0.28 2.99 16.35
CA GLY A 155 0.35 3.81 15.14
C GLY A 155 -0.69 3.41 14.10
N LEU A 156 -0.93 2.11 13.91
CA LEU A 156 -1.93 1.61 12.97
C LEU A 156 -3.35 2.00 13.36
N LYS A 157 -3.67 1.95 14.65
CA LYS A 157 -4.97 2.42 15.13
C LYS A 157 -5.18 3.89 14.75
N LYS A 158 -4.22 4.76 15.06
CA LYS A 158 -4.28 6.19 14.69
C LYS A 158 -4.36 6.39 13.17
N LEU A 159 -3.55 5.66 12.40
CA LEU A 159 -3.53 5.78 10.94
C LEU A 159 -4.87 5.38 10.32
N SER A 160 -5.48 4.28 10.80
CA SER A 160 -6.74 3.76 10.27
C SER A 160 -7.92 4.72 10.43
N GLU A 161 -7.84 5.67 11.36
CA GLU A 161 -8.86 6.71 11.58
C GLU A 161 -8.79 7.83 10.53
N HIS A 162 -7.70 7.92 9.76
CA HIS A 162 -7.39 9.05 8.88
C HIS A 162 -7.15 8.67 7.41
N VAL A 163 -7.29 7.40 7.05
CA VAL A 163 -7.13 6.91 5.68
C VAL A 163 -8.46 6.42 5.12
N ASP A 164 -8.63 6.54 3.80
CA ASP A 164 -9.75 5.94 3.10
C ASP A 164 -9.58 4.42 3.02
N THR A 165 -8.36 3.98 2.72
CA THR A 165 -7.98 2.57 2.63
C THR A 165 -6.65 2.31 3.34
N LEU A 166 -6.58 1.23 4.13
CA LEU A 166 -5.38 0.73 4.77
C LEU A 166 -5.04 -0.67 4.24
N ILE A 167 -3.92 -0.79 3.54
CA ILE A 167 -3.31 -2.06 3.13
C ILE A 167 -2.19 -2.36 4.13
N LYS A 168 -2.44 -3.33 5.01
CA LYS A 168 -1.48 -3.79 6.00
C LYS A 168 -0.79 -5.04 5.48
N VAL A 169 0.55 -5.03 5.50
CA VAL A 169 1.39 -6.18 5.17
C VAL A 169 2.13 -6.63 6.42
N SER A 170 2.02 -7.90 6.78
CA SER A 170 2.81 -8.45 7.89
C SER A 170 4.16 -8.98 7.40
N ASN A 171 5.26 -8.41 7.90
CA ASN A 171 6.60 -8.94 7.58
C ASN A 171 6.78 -10.39 8.06
N ASN A 172 6.04 -10.82 9.10
CA ASN A 172 6.05 -12.22 9.55
C ASN A 172 5.48 -13.20 8.54
N ARG A 173 4.59 -12.75 7.65
CA ARG A 173 4.08 -13.59 6.57
C ARG A 173 5.12 -13.78 5.48
N LEU A 174 5.99 -12.79 5.27
CA LEU A 174 7.13 -12.92 4.36
C LEU A 174 8.08 -14.01 4.84
N LEU A 175 8.26 -14.19 6.16
CA LEU A 175 9.07 -15.29 6.72
C LEU A 175 8.57 -16.69 6.31
N LYS A 176 7.29 -16.85 5.96
CA LYS A 176 6.74 -18.14 5.50
C LYS A 176 7.14 -18.47 4.06
N GLU A 177 7.56 -17.47 3.27
CA GLU A 177 8.08 -17.63 1.92
C GLU A 177 9.60 -17.86 1.91
N ILE A 178 10.27 -17.58 3.03
CA ILE A 178 11.73 -17.60 3.13
C ILE A 178 12.26 -19.03 3.17
N SER A 179 13.20 -19.33 2.27
CA SER A 179 14.06 -20.51 2.37
C SER A 179 15.14 -20.30 3.44
N GLY A 180 15.63 -21.38 4.07
CA GLY A 180 16.51 -21.32 5.25
C GLY A 180 17.85 -20.57 5.11
N ASP A 181 18.19 -20.07 3.93
CA ASP A 181 19.49 -19.43 3.61
C ASP A 181 19.43 -17.89 3.52
N TRP A 182 18.26 -17.27 3.73
CA TRP A 182 18.14 -15.82 3.61
C TRP A 182 18.82 -15.07 4.74
N THR A 183 19.47 -13.97 4.41
CA THR A 183 20.00 -13.01 5.38
C THR A 183 18.90 -12.06 5.88
N VAL A 184 19.17 -11.37 7.00
CA VAL A 184 18.29 -10.29 7.49
C VAL A 184 18.12 -9.20 6.43
N THR A 185 19.16 -8.91 5.65
CA THR A 185 19.11 -7.95 4.54
C THR A 185 18.12 -8.39 3.47
N ASP A 186 18.13 -9.67 3.09
CA ASP A 186 17.20 -10.20 2.08
C ASP A 186 15.74 -10.09 2.55
N ALA A 187 15.50 -10.31 3.85
CA ALA A 187 14.17 -10.17 4.43
C ALA A 187 13.65 -8.72 4.37
N PHE A 188 14.47 -7.73 4.71
CA PHE A 188 14.08 -6.31 4.60
C PHE A 188 13.92 -5.88 3.13
N LEU A 189 14.78 -6.35 2.23
CA LEU A 189 14.60 -6.11 0.80
C LEU A 189 13.29 -6.70 0.30
N LYS A 190 12.84 -7.85 0.82
CA LYS A 190 11.53 -8.40 0.46
C LYS A 190 10.38 -7.57 1.02
N ALA A 191 10.49 -7.04 2.23
CA ALA A 191 9.49 -6.11 2.78
C ALA A 191 9.36 -4.84 1.92
N ASP A 192 10.48 -4.27 1.50
CA ASP A 192 10.51 -3.11 0.60
C ASP A 192 9.91 -3.45 -0.78
N GLU A 193 10.17 -4.66 -1.30
CA GLU A 193 9.56 -5.15 -2.54
C GLU A 193 8.04 -5.19 -2.44
N VAL A 194 7.51 -5.62 -1.31
CA VAL A 194 6.06 -5.72 -1.12
C VAL A 194 5.40 -4.35 -1.02
N LEU A 195 6.04 -3.39 -0.35
CA LEU A 195 5.58 -1.99 -0.36
C LEU A 195 5.55 -1.42 -1.79
N TYR A 196 6.62 -1.68 -2.56
CA TYR A 196 6.69 -1.36 -3.99
C TYR A 196 5.51 -1.97 -4.76
N GLN A 197 5.33 -3.28 -4.65
CA GLN A 197 4.29 -4.01 -5.38
C GLN A 197 2.87 -3.52 -5.04
N GLY A 198 2.62 -3.14 -3.79
CA GLY A 198 1.33 -2.59 -3.39
C GLY A 198 1.03 -1.22 -3.96
N VAL A 199 2.03 -0.35 -4.06
CA VAL A 199 1.83 0.97 -4.65
C VAL A 199 1.83 0.89 -6.19
N GLU A 200 2.74 0.11 -6.79
CA GLU A 200 2.80 -0.10 -8.24
C GLU A 200 1.52 -0.74 -8.76
N GLY A 201 1.01 -1.77 -8.09
CA GLY A 201 -0.19 -2.48 -8.51
C GLY A 201 -1.44 -1.60 -8.59
N ILE A 202 -1.55 -0.56 -7.74
CA ILE A 202 -2.70 0.36 -7.71
C ILE A 202 -2.44 1.57 -8.62
N SER A 203 -1.23 2.14 -8.56
CA SER A 203 -0.87 3.29 -9.40
C SER A 203 -0.87 2.95 -10.89
N ALA A 204 -0.47 1.73 -11.27
CA ALA A 204 -0.54 1.24 -12.64
C ALA A 204 -1.97 1.24 -13.19
N LEU A 205 -2.98 0.98 -12.34
CA LEU A 205 -4.40 0.96 -12.75
C LEU A 205 -4.88 2.30 -13.27
N ILE A 206 -4.32 3.39 -12.73
CA ILE A 206 -4.72 4.76 -13.02
C ILE A 206 -3.83 5.37 -14.10
N THR A 207 -2.54 5.04 -14.07
CA THR A 207 -1.52 5.72 -14.88
C THR A 207 -1.28 5.04 -16.23
N GLN A 208 -1.50 3.73 -16.33
CA GLN A 208 -1.32 2.98 -17.56
C GLN A 208 -2.64 2.90 -18.33
N HIS A 209 -2.60 3.27 -19.62
CA HIS A 209 -3.76 3.09 -20.49
C HIS A 209 -3.81 1.65 -20.96
N GLY A 210 -4.74 0.89 -20.41
CA GLY A 210 -5.07 -0.45 -20.83
C GLY A 210 -6.06 -0.52 -22.00
N LEU A 211 -6.27 -1.73 -22.49
CA LEU A 211 -7.33 -2.04 -23.47
C LEU A 211 -8.72 -1.88 -22.83
N ILE A 212 -8.83 -2.19 -21.55
CA ILE A 212 -10.00 -1.95 -20.70
C ILE A 212 -9.50 -1.11 -19.52
N ASN A 213 -9.76 0.19 -19.57
CA ASN A 213 -9.36 1.12 -18.53
C ASN A 213 -10.35 1.08 -17.36
N LEU A 214 -9.80 1.02 -16.15
CA LEU A 214 -10.50 1.47 -14.96
C LEU A 214 -10.25 2.96 -14.84
N ASP A 215 -11.30 3.76 -14.70
CA ASP A 215 -11.13 5.19 -14.47
C ASP A 215 -10.86 5.49 -12.99
N PHE A 216 -10.43 6.72 -12.71
CA PHE A 216 -10.17 7.14 -11.34
C PHE A 216 -11.44 7.10 -10.47
N ALA A 217 -12.62 7.33 -11.06
CA ALA A 217 -13.88 7.34 -10.32
C ALA A 217 -14.30 5.93 -9.86
N ASP A 218 -14.03 4.89 -10.67
CA ASP A 218 -14.22 3.49 -10.30
C ASP A 218 -13.31 3.10 -9.13
N ILE A 219 -12.05 3.50 -9.17
CA ILE A 219 -11.08 3.23 -8.10
C ILE A 219 -11.45 3.99 -6.84
N GLU A 220 -11.80 5.27 -6.97
CA GLU A 220 -12.29 6.10 -5.89
C GLU A 220 -13.54 5.48 -5.24
N ALA A 221 -14.52 5.04 -6.03
CA ALA A 221 -15.75 4.46 -5.50
C ALA A 221 -15.51 3.21 -4.63
N VAL A 222 -14.49 2.41 -4.96
CA VAL A 222 -14.14 1.19 -4.21
C VAL A 222 -13.23 1.47 -3.03
N MET A 223 -12.32 2.44 -3.12
CA MET A 223 -11.29 2.69 -2.10
C MET A 223 -11.66 3.79 -1.09
N ARG A 224 -12.58 4.71 -1.44
CA ARG A 224 -13.04 5.78 -0.56
C ARG A 224 -13.72 5.17 0.68
N LYS A 225 -13.19 5.44 1.88
CA LYS A 225 -13.68 4.90 3.15
C LYS A 225 -13.89 3.37 3.19
N ALA A 226 -13.09 2.63 2.42
CA ALA A 226 -13.11 1.17 2.40
C ALA A 226 -12.60 0.53 3.71
N GLY A 227 -11.83 1.27 4.51
CA GLY A 227 -11.21 0.75 5.71
C GLY A 227 -10.05 -0.19 5.38
N THR A 228 -10.03 -1.39 5.93
CA THR A 228 -8.96 -2.34 5.61
C THR A 228 -9.15 -2.90 4.20
N ALA A 229 -8.07 -2.90 3.44
CA ALA A 229 -7.99 -3.57 2.15
C ALA A 229 -6.86 -4.60 2.16
N VAL A 230 -6.96 -5.52 1.22
CA VAL A 230 -6.01 -6.60 1.08
C VAL A 230 -5.58 -6.70 -0.38
N LEU A 231 -4.28 -6.86 -0.60
CA LEU A 231 -3.67 -6.92 -1.91
C LEU A 231 -3.22 -8.36 -2.19
N GLY A 232 -3.59 -8.87 -3.35
CA GLY A 232 -3.08 -10.14 -3.89
C GLY A 232 -2.40 -9.88 -5.22
N ILE A 233 -1.20 -10.42 -5.41
CA ILE A 233 -0.48 -10.35 -6.69
C ILE A 233 -0.09 -11.76 -7.09
N GLY A 234 -0.44 -12.13 -8.32
CA GLY A 234 -0.13 -13.42 -8.89
C GLY A 234 0.53 -13.27 -10.24
N HIS A 235 1.50 -14.14 -10.50
CA HIS A 235 2.15 -14.30 -11.80
C HIS A 235 1.87 -15.71 -12.29
N GLY A 236 1.70 -15.86 -13.60
CA GLY A 236 1.55 -17.17 -14.23
C GLY A 236 2.30 -17.22 -15.53
N LYS A 237 2.66 -18.44 -15.96
CA LYS A 237 3.50 -18.65 -17.14
C LYS A 237 3.02 -19.83 -17.99
N GLY A 238 3.22 -19.74 -19.30
CA GLY A 238 2.90 -20.79 -20.26
C GLY A 238 1.42 -20.86 -20.63
N GLU A 239 0.93 -22.05 -21.00
CA GLU A 239 -0.43 -22.22 -21.55
C GLU A 239 -1.54 -21.94 -20.53
N GLU A 240 -1.28 -22.18 -19.25
CA GLU A 240 -2.24 -21.98 -18.15
C GLU A 240 -1.95 -20.71 -17.34
N ARG A 241 -1.16 -19.77 -17.91
CA ARG A 241 -0.71 -18.55 -17.21
C ARG A 241 -1.84 -17.75 -16.56
N ALA A 242 -3.02 -17.71 -17.16
CA ALA A 242 -4.15 -16.97 -16.61
C ALA A 242 -4.73 -17.60 -15.34
N LYS A 243 -4.91 -18.94 -15.35
CA LYS A 243 -5.39 -19.67 -14.17
C LYS A 243 -4.34 -19.67 -13.07
N GLU A 244 -3.08 -19.84 -13.43
CA GLU A 244 -1.96 -19.80 -12.49
C GLU A 244 -1.82 -18.41 -11.84
N ALA A 245 -1.87 -17.33 -12.64
CA ALA A 245 -1.81 -15.97 -12.12
C ALA A 245 -3.00 -15.65 -11.21
N ALA A 246 -4.22 -16.06 -11.58
CA ALA A 246 -5.41 -15.85 -10.76
C ALA A 246 -5.31 -16.62 -9.43
N LYS A 247 -4.91 -17.90 -9.49
CA LYS A 247 -4.68 -18.72 -8.30
C LYS A 247 -3.63 -18.11 -7.39
N ASN A 248 -2.48 -17.71 -7.95
CA ASN A 248 -1.39 -17.11 -7.18
C ASN A 248 -1.79 -15.76 -6.56
N ALA A 249 -2.66 -14.99 -7.21
CA ALA A 249 -3.21 -13.76 -6.65
C ALA A 249 -4.14 -14.03 -5.46
N ILE A 250 -5.02 -15.04 -5.55
CA ILE A 250 -5.96 -15.45 -4.49
C ILE A 250 -5.25 -16.14 -3.31
N GLU A 251 -4.16 -16.87 -3.58
CA GLU A 251 -3.37 -17.57 -2.55
C GLU A 251 -2.20 -16.73 -2.03
N SER A 252 -2.09 -15.48 -2.49
CA SER A 252 -0.99 -14.58 -2.17
C SER A 252 -0.85 -14.42 -0.65
N LYS A 253 0.38 -14.53 -0.13
CA LYS A 253 0.65 -14.39 1.31
C LYS A 253 0.45 -12.97 1.82
N LEU A 254 0.34 -12.02 0.90
CA LEU A 254 -0.07 -10.64 1.17
C LEU A 254 -1.56 -10.56 1.57
N LEU A 255 -2.33 -11.62 1.32
CA LEU A 255 -3.74 -11.66 1.71
C LEU A 255 -3.93 -11.97 3.18
N ASP A 256 -4.10 -10.92 3.99
CA ASP A 256 -4.39 -11.03 5.43
C ASP A 256 -5.80 -11.56 5.75
N LYS A 257 -6.74 -11.45 4.80
CA LYS A 257 -8.11 -11.96 4.93
C LYS A 257 -8.52 -12.73 3.67
N PRO A 258 -9.42 -13.73 3.80
CA PRO A 258 -9.96 -14.45 2.65
C PRO A 258 -10.77 -13.50 1.74
N VAL A 259 -10.52 -13.57 0.43
CA VAL A 259 -11.16 -12.71 -0.60
C VAL A 259 -12.68 -12.93 -0.64
N GLU A 260 -13.14 -14.10 -0.23
CA GLU A 260 -14.55 -14.52 -0.10
C GLU A 260 -15.38 -13.55 0.74
N THR A 261 -14.74 -12.85 1.68
CA THR A 261 -15.42 -11.93 2.62
C THR A 261 -15.39 -10.47 2.17
N ALA A 262 -14.84 -10.18 0.99
CA ALA A 262 -14.77 -8.84 0.42
C ALA A 262 -16.11 -8.46 -0.24
N LYS A 263 -16.50 -7.19 -0.09
CA LYS A 263 -17.71 -6.62 -0.73
C LYS A 263 -17.41 -5.95 -2.06
N ALA A 264 -16.16 -5.55 -2.27
CA ALA A 264 -15.71 -4.98 -3.52
C ALA A 264 -14.31 -5.49 -3.86
N ILE A 265 -14.08 -5.72 -5.15
CA ILE A 265 -12.83 -6.25 -5.68
C ILE A 265 -12.44 -5.45 -6.92
N ILE A 266 -11.22 -4.96 -6.96
CA ILE A 266 -10.58 -4.48 -8.19
C ILE A 266 -9.62 -5.55 -8.67
N MET A 267 -9.83 -6.04 -9.89
CA MET A 267 -8.95 -6.97 -10.57
C MET A 267 -8.32 -6.27 -11.79
N ASN A 268 -7.00 -6.31 -11.87
CA ASN A 268 -6.26 -5.85 -13.03
C ASN A 268 -5.40 -6.97 -13.60
N ILE A 269 -5.56 -7.18 -14.90
CA ILE A 269 -4.73 -8.12 -15.66
C ILE A 269 -3.71 -7.31 -16.45
N THR A 270 -2.43 -7.63 -16.28
CA THR A 270 -1.34 -7.12 -17.12
C THR A 270 -0.79 -8.27 -17.95
N ALA A 271 -0.83 -8.13 -19.26
CA ALA A 271 -0.44 -9.19 -20.19
C ALA A 271 0.12 -8.63 -21.51
N PRO A 272 0.92 -9.39 -22.26
CA PRO A 272 1.30 -9.04 -23.62
C PRO A 272 0.08 -9.02 -24.57
N LYS A 273 0.24 -8.39 -25.74
CA LYS A 273 -0.78 -8.28 -26.79
C LYS A 273 -1.34 -9.60 -27.31
N ASN A 274 -0.67 -10.73 -27.05
CA ASN A 274 -1.10 -12.05 -27.50
C ASN A 274 -2.14 -12.71 -26.55
N ILE A 275 -2.58 -12.01 -25.49
CA ILE A 275 -3.64 -12.50 -24.59
C ILE A 275 -4.92 -12.85 -25.35
N LYS A 276 -5.48 -14.01 -25.03
CA LYS A 276 -6.71 -14.54 -25.64
C LYS A 276 -7.92 -14.26 -24.77
N MET A 277 -9.09 -14.16 -25.40
CA MET A 277 -10.38 -14.03 -24.70
C MET A 277 -10.66 -15.20 -23.74
N GLN A 278 -10.19 -16.40 -24.06
CA GLN A 278 -10.35 -17.55 -23.17
C GLN A 278 -9.55 -17.39 -21.87
N GLU A 279 -8.32 -16.90 -21.96
CA GLU A 279 -7.46 -16.63 -20.79
C GLU A 279 -8.10 -15.59 -19.86
N MET A 280 -8.67 -14.54 -20.45
CA MET A 280 -9.44 -13.52 -19.72
C MET A 280 -10.66 -14.09 -19.00
N ASN A 281 -11.41 -14.98 -19.67
CA ASN A 281 -12.57 -15.62 -19.09
C ASN A 281 -12.17 -16.56 -17.94
N ASP A 282 -11.11 -17.35 -18.11
CA ASP A 282 -10.63 -18.29 -17.11
C ASP A 282 -10.17 -17.57 -15.82
N ALA A 283 -9.40 -16.47 -15.96
CA ALA A 283 -8.98 -15.65 -14.82
C ALA A 283 -10.17 -15.00 -14.10
N THR A 284 -11.11 -14.42 -14.87
CA THR A 284 -12.29 -13.74 -14.30
C THR A 284 -13.23 -14.71 -13.61
N GLN A 285 -13.46 -15.88 -14.19
CA GLN A 285 -14.33 -16.89 -13.60
C GLN A 285 -13.76 -17.40 -12.28
N MET A 286 -12.45 -17.68 -12.23
CA MET A 286 -11.81 -18.15 -11.00
C MET A 286 -11.95 -17.15 -9.84
N ILE A 287 -11.79 -15.85 -10.10
CA ILE A 287 -11.97 -14.83 -9.06
C ILE A 287 -13.43 -14.68 -8.66
N LYS A 288 -14.37 -14.76 -9.62
CA LYS A 288 -15.81 -14.72 -9.32
C LYS A 288 -16.28 -15.93 -8.51
N ASP A 289 -15.73 -17.11 -8.78
CA ASP A 289 -16.07 -18.34 -8.05
C ASP A 289 -15.65 -18.28 -6.58
N MET A 290 -14.63 -17.47 -6.26
CA MET A 290 -14.18 -17.28 -4.88
C MET A 290 -14.74 -16.02 -4.21
N ALA A 291 -15.16 -15.02 -4.97
CA ALA A 291 -15.80 -13.84 -4.41
C ALA A 291 -17.22 -14.17 -3.91
N SER A 292 -17.73 -13.35 -2.98
CA SER A 292 -19.15 -13.37 -2.64
C SER A 292 -20.00 -13.06 -3.89
N GLU A 293 -21.15 -13.71 -4.06
CA GLU A 293 -22.09 -13.41 -5.16
C GLU A 293 -22.55 -11.94 -5.17
N GLU A 294 -22.50 -11.28 -4.02
CA GLU A 294 -22.87 -9.86 -3.85
C GLU A 294 -21.69 -8.89 -4.03
N ALA A 295 -20.47 -9.38 -4.28
CA ALA A 295 -19.29 -8.54 -4.42
C ALA A 295 -19.33 -7.72 -5.72
N ASP A 296 -19.08 -6.41 -5.62
CA ASP A 296 -18.87 -5.56 -6.80
C ASP A 296 -17.46 -5.78 -7.35
N VAL A 297 -17.36 -6.36 -8.54
CA VAL A 297 -16.06 -6.69 -9.17
C VAL A 297 -15.79 -5.74 -10.33
N LYS A 298 -14.77 -4.88 -10.15
CA LYS A 298 -14.23 -3.98 -11.17
C LYS A 298 -13.06 -4.64 -11.87
N PHE A 299 -13.06 -4.58 -13.20
CA PHE A 299 -12.07 -5.26 -14.02
C PHE A 299 -11.31 -4.31 -14.96
N GLY A 300 -9.97 -4.42 -14.95
CA GLY A 300 -9.06 -3.72 -15.85
C GLY A 300 -8.14 -4.67 -16.63
N LEU A 301 -7.78 -4.29 -17.85
CA LEU A 301 -6.80 -5.00 -18.68
C LEU A 301 -5.76 -4.02 -19.22
N CYS A 302 -4.53 -4.13 -18.75
CA CYS A 302 -3.37 -3.44 -19.29
C CYS A 302 -2.57 -4.34 -20.25
N LEU A 303 -2.15 -3.78 -21.38
CA LEU A 303 -1.25 -4.45 -22.32
C LEU A 303 0.17 -3.92 -22.13
N ASP A 304 1.07 -4.78 -21.67
CA ASP A 304 2.48 -4.45 -21.45
C ASP A 304 3.36 -5.23 -22.43
N ASP A 305 4.01 -4.50 -23.35
CA ASP A 305 4.92 -5.07 -24.34
C ASP A 305 6.27 -5.50 -23.73
N ASN A 306 6.58 -5.06 -22.50
CA ASN A 306 7.79 -5.50 -21.78
C ASN A 306 7.62 -6.85 -21.09
N LEU A 307 6.37 -7.30 -20.91
CA LEU A 307 6.09 -8.61 -20.30
C LEU A 307 6.40 -9.73 -21.31
N PRO A 308 7.09 -10.81 -20.92
CA PRO A 308 7.32 -11.94 -21.80
C PRO A 308 6.03 -12.48 -22.41
N GLU A 309 6.11 -12.94 -23.67
CA GLU A 309 4.94 -13.38 -24.43
C GLU A 309 4.13 -14.51 -23.77
N ASP A 310 4.76 -15.29 -22.89
CA ASP A 310 4.16 -16.42 -22.17
C ASP A 310 3.79 -16.10 -20.72
N GLU A 311 3.91 -14.84 -20.28
CA GLU A 311 3.63 -14.44 -18.89
C GLU A 311 2.35 -13.61 -18.77
N MET A 312 1.77 -13.62 -17.57
CA MET A 312 0.62 -12.81 -17.18
C MET A 312 0.74 -12.45 -15.70
N LYS A 313 0.39 -11.21 -15.36
CA LYS A 313 0.32 -10.71 -13.97
C LYS A 313 -1.12 -10.33 -13.65
N ILE A 314 -1.60 -10.73 -12.48
CA ILE A 314 -2.90 -10.33 -11.95
C ILE A 314 -2.68 -9.62 -10.61
N THR A 315 -3.25 -8.42 -10.49
CA THR A 315 -3.30 -7.66 -9.24
C THR A 315 -4.75 -7.59 -8.78
N LEU A 316 -4.98 -8.02 -7.54
CA LEU A 316 -6.27 -8.06 -6.88
C LEU A 316 -6.24 -7.11 -5.67
N ILE A 317 -7.21 -6.23 -5.56
CA ILE A 317 -7.42 -5.38 -4.38
C ILE A 317 -8.82 -5.69 -3.88
N ALA A 318 -8.91 -6.28 -2.70
CA ALA A 318 -10.16 -6.62 -2.06
C ALA A 318 -10.44 -5.63 -0.92
N THR A 319 -11.66 -5.11 -0.82
CA THR A 319 -12.07 -4.12 0.18
C THR A 319 -13.46 -4.43 0.75
N GLY A 320 -13.87 -3.66 1.78
CA GLY A 320 -15.21 -3.77 2.34
C GLY A 320 -15.42 -5.02 3.22
N PHE A 321 -14.34 -5.59 3.76
CA PHE A 321 -14.42 -6.69 4.72
C PHE A 321 -15.24 -6.28 5.95
N ASP A 322 -16.08 -7.20 6.45
CA ASP A 322 -16.81 -6.94 7.68
C ASP A 322 -15.83 -6.67 8.84
N ASN A 323 -16.13 -5.61 9.60
CA ASN A 323 -15.35 -5.14 10.75
C ASN A 323 -15.33 -6.10 11.95
N THR A 324 -15.79 -7.34 11.78
CA THR A 324 -15.91 -8.34 12.85
C THR A 324 -14.60 -9.09 13.12
N ALA A 325 -13.61 -9.03 12.24
CA ALA A 325 -12.28 -9.57 12.51
C ALA A 325 -11.39 -8.52 13.19
N ASN A 326 -11.45 -8.54 14.53
CA ASN A 326 -10.54 -7.88 15.46
C ASN A 326 -9.10 -7.86 14.91
N ILE A 327 -8.47 -6.67 14.88
CA ILE A 327 -7.02 -6.48 14.71
C ILE A 327 -6.21 -7.15 15.87
N GLN A 328 -6.89 -7.86 16.77
CA GLN A 328 -6.39 -8.22 18.10
C GLN A 328 -5.82 -9.65 18.23
N GLU A 329 -6.05 -10.60 17.31
CA GLU A 329 -5.86 -12.03 17.66
C GLU A 329 -4.79 -12.85 16.91
N GLU A 330 -4.19 -12.42 15.79
CA GLU A 330 -3.29 -13.31 15.03
C GLU A 330 -1.77 -13.06 15.15
N GLU A 331 -1.30 -12.17 16.03
CA GLU A 331 0.15 -11.88 16.14
C GLU A 331 0.88 -12.58 17.31
N GLN A 332 0.28 -13.57 17.97
CA GLN A 332 1.02 -14.40 18.94
C GLN A 332 1.49 -15.72 18.31
N PRO A 333 2.81 -15.95 18.16
CA PRO A 333 3.33 -17.28 17.88
C PRO A 333 2.88 -18.23 19.00
N ALA A 334 2.44 -19.45 18.64
CA ALA A 334 2.01 -20.48 19.59
C ALA A 334 3.05 -20.77 20.70
N ILE A 335 4.33 -20.48 20.43
CA ILE A 335 5.46 -20.63 21.35
C ILE A 335 5.36 -19.71 22.59
N TYR A 336 4.57 -18.64 22.53
CA TYR A 336 4.40 -17.67 23.63
C TYR A 336 3.03 -17.75 24.32
N ARG A 337 2.17 -18.69 23.95
CA ARG A 337 0.98 -19.01 24.75
C ARG A 337 1.48 -19.76 25.98
N LEU A 338 1.59 -19.06 27.11
CA LEU A 338 1.78 -19.72 28.41
C LEU A 338 0.64 -20.76 28.56
N PRO A 339 0.93 -22.00 28.99
CA PRO A 339 -0.13 -22.92 29.35
C PRO A 339 -0.98 -22.24 30.43
N GLU A 340 -2.30 -22.19 30.23
CA GLU A 340 -3.21 -21.83 31.31
C GLU A 340 -2.87 -22.71 32.51
N GLU A 341 -2.73 -22.08 33.68
CA GLU A 341 -2.47 -22.76 34.94
C GLU A 341 -3.50 -23.89 35.10
N ILE A 342 -3.02 -25.12 35.21
CA ILE A 342 -3.84 -26.27 35.61
C ILE A 342 -4.13 -26.07 37.09
N ASP A 343 -5.19 -25.32 37.38
CA ASP A 343 -5.81 -25.26 38.70
C ASP A 343 -6.84 -26.39 38.76
N ASP A 344 -6.39 -27.53 39.31
CA ASP A 344 -7.12 -28.28 40.34
C ASP A 344 -6.46 -29.66 40.53
N LEU A 345 -5.65 -29.73 41.58
CA LEU A 345 -5.27 -30.94 42.28
C LEU A 345 -6.45 -31.36 43.17
N ASP A 346 -7.27 -32.30 42.71
CA ASP A 346 -8.17 -33.03 43.60
C ASP A 346 -7.35 -34.03 44.45
N LEU A 347 -7.30 -33.76 45.76
CA LEU A 347 -6.84 -34.67 46.83
C LEU A 347 -8.05 -35.19 47.62
#